data_AF-A0A966CB39-F1
#
_entry.id   AF-A0A966CB39-F1
#
_cell.length_a   1.000
_cell.length_b   1.000
_cell.length_c   1.000
_cell.angle_alpha   90.00
_cell.angle_beta   90.00
_cell.angle_gamma   90.00
#
_symmetry.space_group_name_H-M   'P 1'
#
loop_
_entity.id
_entity.type
_entity.pdbx_description
1 polymer ?
#
loop_
_entity_poly.entity_id
_entity_poly.type
_entity_poly.pdbx_seq_one_letter_code
_entity_poly.pdbx_strand_id
1 'polypeptide(L)' 'MSNSLLFDLPKELQPFHQAIENTLLDYLQIKITPITVNNNINTSTLLWPNKFGGLPYLPKNKQ' A
#
# COMPACT_ATOMS: atom_id res chain seq x y z
N MET A 1 10.58 9.42 16.17
CA MET A 1 11.47 8.50 15.43
C MET A 1 11.92 9.25 14.20
N SER A 2 13.23 9.35 13.95
CA SER A 2 13.73 10.04 12.75
C SER A 2 13.61 9.11 11.55
N ASN A 3 12.87 9.52 10.53
CA ASN A 3 12.85 8.84 9.25
C ASN A 3 14.20 9.09 8.57
N SER A 4 15.01 8.04 8.43
CA SER A 4 16.27 8.06 7.70
C SER A 4 16.05 7.39 6.35
N LEU A 5 16.77 7.85 5.31
CA LEU A 5 16.80 7.13 4.05
C LEU A 5 17.34 5.71 4.28
N LEU A 6 16.65 4.71 3.72
CA LEU A 6 17.01 3.29 3.83
C LEU A 6 17.90 2.81 2.67
N PHE A 7 18.30 3.71 1.77
CA PHE A 7 19.06 3.39 0.57
C PHE A 7 19.99 4.54 0.19
N ASP A 8 21.05 4.19 -0.55
CA ASP A 8 22.05 5.16 -0.99
C ASP A 8 21.52 6.01 -2.14
N LEU A 9 21.76 7.32 -2.06
CA LEU A 9 21.47 8.24 -3.15
C LEU A 9 22.57 8.17 -4.23
N PRO A 10 22.21 8.33 -5.52
CA PRO A 10 23.19 8.58 -6.59
C PRO A 10 24.12 9.75 -6.27
N LYS A 11 25.34 9.74 -6.81
CA LYS A 11 26.39 10.75 -6.51
C LYS A 11 25.92 12.18 -6.76
N GLU A 12 25.14 12.37 -7.81
CA GLU A 12 24.59 13.65 -8.23
C GLU A 12 23.58 14.22 -7.21
N LEU A 13 22.95 13.35 -6.41
CA LEU A 13 21.94 13.72 -5.43
C LEU A 13 22.46 13.81 -3.99
N GLN A 14 23.71 13.38 -3.74
CA GLN A 14 24.35 13.44 -2.43
C GLN A 14 24.31 14.84 -1.77
N PRO A 15 24.51 15.96 -2.49
CA PRO A 15 24.42 17.29 -1.89
C PRO A 15 23.04 17.63 -1.30
N PHE A 16 21.99 16.92 -1.73
CA PHE A 16 20.60 17.15 -1.32
C PHE A 16 20.10 16.14 -0.27
N HIS A 17 20.96 15.26 0.24
CA HIS A 17 20.59 14.18 1.16
C HIS A 17 19.75 14.67 2.35
N GLN A 18 20.25 15.66 3.07
CA GLN A 18 19.56 16.21 4.25
C GLN A 18 18.22 16.87 3.90
N ALA A 19 18.14 17.55 2.74
CA ALA A 19 16.91 18.15 2.28
C ALA A 19 15.85 17.06 1.98
N ILE A 20 16.26 15.94 1.38
CA ILE A 20 15.39 14.80 1.10
C ILE A 20 14.92 14.16 2.42
N GLU A 21 15.81 13.92 3.37
CA GLU A 21 15.46 13.33 4.68
C GLU A 21 14.42 14.16 5.44
N ASN A 22 14.56 15.49 5.41
CA ASN A 22 13.60 16.40 6.04
C ASN A 22 12.21 16.38 5.39
N THR A 23 12.08 15.80 4.19
CA THR A 23 10.80 15.67 3.46
C THR A 23 10.19 14.28 3.53
N LEU A 24 10.79 13.34 4.26
CA LEU A 24 10.28 11.98 4.38
C LEU A 24 8.96 11.96 5.17
N LEU A 25 7.93 11.39 4.54
CA LEU A 25 6.61 11.18 5.14
C LEU A 25 6.37 9.70 5.35
N ASP A 26 5.71 9.37 6.45
CA ASP A 26 5.25 8.01 6.73
C ASP A 26 4.22 7.59 5.67
N TYR A 27 4.33 6.35 5.20
CA TYR A 27 3.39 5.80 4.23
C TYR A 27 3.09 4.33 4.52
N LEU A 28 1.89 3.91 4.13
CA LEU A 28 1.49 2.51 4.14
C LEU A 28 1.66 1.92 2.75
N GLN A 29 2.65 1.05 2.56
CA GLN A 29 2.79 0.30 1.33
C GLN A 29 1.73 -0.81 1.26
N ILE A 30 0.79 -0.71 0.33
CA ILE A 30 -0.20 -1.75 0.10
C ILE A 30 0.27 -2.66 -1.03
N LYS A 31 0.61 -3.93 -0.71
CA LYS A 31 0.94 -4.95 -1.71
C LYS A 31 -0.34 -5.60 -2.22
N ILE A 32 -0.57 -5.53 -3.53
CA ILE A 32 -1.75 -6.13 -4.17
C ILE A 32 -1.42 -7.57 -4.56
N THR A 33 -2.14 -8.53 -3.99
CA THR A 33 -2.11 -9.93 -4.41
C THR A 33 -3.38 -10.27 -5.18
N PRO A 34 -3.28 -10.81 -6.41
CA PRO A 34 -4.46 -11.21 -7.17
C PRO A 34 -5.22 -12.32 -6.42
N ILE A 35 -6.55 -12.18 -6.36
CA ILE A 35 -7.43 -13.13 -5.66
C ILE A 35 -7.59 -14.45 -6.47
N THR A 36 -7.29 -14.42 -7.77
CA THR A 36 -7.23 -15.61 -8.63
C THR A 36 -5.85 -16.23 -8.59
N VAL A 37 -5.69 -17.26 -7.75
CA VAL A 37 -4.58 -18.22 -7.83
C VAL A 37 -5.20 -19.57 -8.20
N ASN A 38 -4.84 -20.13 -9.36
CA ASN A 38 -5.30 -21.44 -9.86
C ASN A 38 -6.82 -21.61 -10.11
N ASN A 39 -7.50 -20.66 -10.75
CA ASN A 39 -8.95 -20.71 -11.07
C ASN A 39 -9.92 -20.92 -9.89
N ASN A 40 -9.41 -21.00 -8.67
CA ASN A 40 -10.20 -21.04 -7.45
C ASN A 40 -10.16 -19.65 -6.83
N ILE A 41 -11.32 -19.00 -6.75
CA ILE A 41 -11.44 -17.70 -6.08
C ILE A 41 -11.20 -17.96 -4.60
N ASN A 42 -10.05 -17.55 -4.09
CA ASN A 42 -9.76 -17.62 -2.67
C ASN A 42 -10.47 -16.44 -2.00
N THR A 43 -11.77 -16.59 -1.74
CA THR A 43 -12.53 -15.59 -0.99
C THR A 43 -12.06 -15.63 0.45
N SER A 44 -11.13 -14.74 0.79
CA SER A 44 -10.84 -14.38 2.18
C SER A 44 -12.15 -14.28 2.96
N THR A 45 -12.25 -14.99 4.08
CA THR A 45 -13.45 -15.09 4.94
C THR A 45 -13.78 -13.77 5.67
N LEU A 46 -13.02 -12.71 5.43
CA LEU A 46 -13.29 -11.38 5.96
C LEU A 46 -14.51 -10.77 5.26
N LEU A 47 -15.49 -10.33 6.06
CA LEU A 47 -16.73 -9.74 5.54
C LEU A 47 -16.49 -8.45 4.75
N TRP A 48 -15.39 -7.72 5.02
CA TRP A 48 -15.04 -6.45 4.36
C TRP A 48 -13.53 -6.33 4.12
N PRO A 49 -12.96 -7.05 3.14
CA PRO A 49 -11.54 -6.90 2.83
C PRO A 49 -11.28 -5.55 2.16
N ASN A 50 -10.20 -4.88 2.58
CA ASN A 50 -9.60 -3.83 1.77
C ASN A 50 -9.22 -4.43 0.41
N LYS A 51 -9.66 -3.80 -0.68
CA LYS A 51 -9.48 -4.32 -2.03
C LYS A 51 -9.32 -3.18 -3.03
N PHE A 52 -8.73 -3.52 -4.16
CA PHE A 52 -8.64 -2.66 -5.34
C PHE A 52 -9.57 -3.22 -6.41
N GLY A 53 -10.51 -2.40 -6.89
CA GLY A 53 -11.58 -2.84 -7.79
C GLY A 53 -12.64 -3.75 -7.12
N GLY A 54 -13.41 -4.47 -7.94
CA GLY A 54 -14.53 -5.30 -7.49
C GLY A 54 -15.74 -4.49 -6.98
N LEU A 55 -16.77 -5.18 -6.49
CA LEU A 55 -18.01 -4.53 -6.01
C LEU A 55 -17.83 -3.98 -4.59
N PRO A 56 -18.20 -2.74 -4.26
CA PRO A 56 -18.10 -2.21 -2.90
C PRO A 56 -19.02 -2.96 -1.93
N TYR A 57 -18.76 -2.84 -0.62
CA TYR A 57 -19.77 -3.23 0.37
C TYR A 57 -20.96 -2.29 0.27
N LEU A 58 -22.16 -2.85 0.08
CA LEU A 58 -23.41 -2.11 0.02
C LEU A 58 -24.42 -2.80 0.94
N PRO A 59 -24.82 -2.19 2.08
CA PRO A 59 -25.82 -2.77 2.95
C PRO A 59 -27.17 -2.83 2.21
N LYS A 60 -27.84 -3.98 2.30
CA LYS A 60 -29.22 -4.09 1.81
C LYS A 60 -30.13 -3.41 2.84
N ASN A 61 -30.73 -2.28 2.48
CA ASN A 61 -31.87 -1.78 3.24
C ASN A 61 -32.97 -2.83 3.17
N LYS A 62 -33.41 -3.34 4.33
CA LYS A 62 -34.60 -4.17 4.42
C LYS A 62 -35.80 -3.25 4.20
N GLN A 63 -36.37 -3.30 3.00
CA GLN A 63 -37.77 -2.94 2.78
C GLN A 63 -38.62 -4.19 3.05
#